data_AF-A0A2K4W279-F1
#
_entry.id   AF-A0A2K4W279-F1
#
_cell.length_a   1.000
_cell.length_b   1.000
_cell.length_c   1.000
_cell.angle_alpha   90.00
_cell.angle_beta   90.00
_cell.angle_gamma   90.00
#
_symmetry.space_group_name_H-M   'P 1'
#
loop_
_entity.id
_entity.type
_entity.pdbx_description
1 polymer ?
#
loop_
_entity_poly.entity_id
_entity_poly.type
_entity_poly.pdbx_seq_one_letter_code
_entity_poly.pdbx_strand_id
1 'polypeptide(L)'
;MTEPHQSRSKAAASIALRIFLPFWSMKQTVRLARQEAAKRKENWQTIKEMTVEAKQAVIRSDGDAESEALTFEQAMANRKPGAMSVEQLQLFFSRRKRAALFAGAVFWVLGLIGLATGCIDGSIQRMLQSLLSIAAASPLLFALALSAQFRLWQLETRRLSEAEKGGFVDFQRENPDWLIKTLNPAYGKSKGARL
;
A
#
# COMPACT_ATOMS: atom_id res chain seq x y z
N MET A 1 28.50 35.92 62.71
CA MET A 1 27.77 34.72 63.17
C MET A 1 26.28 35.02 63.07
N THR A 2 25.57 34.38 62.13
CA THR A 2 24.13 34.05 62.20
C THR A 2 23.76 33.30 60.91
N GLU A 3 23.53 31.99 61.00
CA GLU A 3 22.88 31.21 59.94
C GLU A 3 21.35 31.32 60.07
N PRO A 4 20.58 31.44 58.97
CA PRO A 4 19.12 31.33 59.04
C PRO A 4 18.67 29.89 58.80
N HIS A 5 18.00 29.33 59.81
CA HIS A 5 17.31 28.05 59.80
C HIS A 5 16.00 28.17 59.00
N GLN A 6 16.02 27.82 57.71
CA GLN A 6 14.81 27.64 56.91
C GLN A 6 14.87 26.35 56.09
N SER A 7 13.74 25.65 55.99
CA SER A 7 13.43 24.65 54.95
C SER A 7 13.50 23.15 55.30
N ARG A 8 12.93 22.71 56.43
CA ARG A 8 12.47 21.31 56.58
C ARG A 8 11.02 21.11 56.12
N SER A 9 10.14 22.09 56.32
CA SER A 9 8.73 22.03 55.91
C SER A 9 8.52 22.12 54.39
N LYS A 10 9.29 22.95 53.69
CA LYS A 10 9.24 23.08 52.23
C LYS A 10 9.78 21.83 51.51
N ALA A 11 10.72 21.11 52.13
CA ALA A 11 11.27 19.86 51.60
C ALA A 11 10.27 18.69 51.73
N ALA A 12 9.52 18.60 52.84
CA ALA A 12 8.50 17.58 53.01
C ALA A 12 7.32 17.77 52.02
N ALA A 13 6.91 19.01 51.79
CA ALA A 13 5.84 19.33 50.84
C ALA A 13 6.21 18.99 49.38
N SER A 14 7.47 19.20 48.98
CA SER A 14 7.92 18.89 47.62
C SER A 14 8.04 17.39 47.35
N ILE A 15 8.37 16.59 48.36
CA ILE A 15 8.41 15.12 48.28
C ILE A 15 7.00 14.55 48.17
N ALA A 16 6.05 15.05 48.96
CA ALA A 16 4.65 14.63 48.88
C ALA A 16 4.04 14.94 47.49
N LEU A 17 4.36 16.10 46.91
CA LEU A 17 3.91 16.49 45.58
C LEU A 17 4.42 15.54 44.49
N ARG A 18 5.69 15.12 44.57
CA ARG A 18 6.32 14.21 43.59
C ARG A 18 5.74 12.79 43.60
N ILE A 19 5.21 12.34 44.73
CA ILE A 19 4.60 11.01 44.86
C ILE A 19 3.14 11.03 44.41
N PHE A 20 2.39 12.09 44.71
CA PHE A 20 0.97 12.18 44.36
C PHE A 20 0.69 12.61 42.91
N LEU A 21 1.52 13.46 42.31
CA LEU A 21 1.38 13.93 40.92
C LEU A 21 1.29 12.79 39.87
N PRO A 22 2.18 11.78 39.86
CA PRO A 22 2.12 10.73 38.85
C PRO A 22 0.83 9.89 38.98
N PHE A 23 0.33 9.66 40.20
CA PHE A 23 -0.88 8.88 40.42
C PHE A 23 -2.16 9.59 39.94
N TRP A 24 -2.22 10.93 40.07
CA TRP A 24 -3.36 11.71 39.58
C TRP A 24 -3.41 11.79 38.05
N SER A 25 -2.24 11.94 37.41
CA SER A 25 -2.12 11.90 35.94
C SER A 25 -2.52 10.54 35.37
N MET A 26 -2.13 9.44 36.03
CA MET A 26 -2.45 8.09 35.60
C MET A 26 -3.96 7.80 35.68
N LYS A 27 -4.67 8.36 36.66
CA LYS A 27 -6.14 8.26 36.75
C LYS A 27 -6.86 8.99 35.61
N GLN A 28 -6.32 10.12 35.15
CA GLN A 28 -6.83 10.81 33.97
C GLN A 28 -6.58 9.99 32.69
N THR A 29 -5.40 9.41 32.52
CA THR A 29 -5.07 8.55 31.36
C THR A 29 -6.00 7.33 31.29
N VAL A 30 -6.27 6.66 32.41
CA VAL A 30 -7.18 5.51 32.44
C VAL A 30 -8.62 5.91 32.11
N ARG A 31 -9.07 7.08 32.57
CA ARG A 31 -10.41 7.60 32.25
C ARG A 31 -10.55 7.94 30.76
N LEU A 32 -9.52 8.53 30.15
CA LEU A 32 -9.47 8.82 28.72
C LEU A 32 -9.40 7.52 27.90
N ALA A 33 -8.58 6.56 28.29
CA ALA A 33 -8.49 5.25 27.63
C ALA A 33 -9.83 4.48 27.68
N ARG A 34 -10.58 4.56 28.78
CA ARG A 34 -11.95 3.99 28.87
C ARG A 34 -12.93 4.69 27.93
N GLN A 35 -12.85 6.02 27.82
CA GLN A 35 -13.69 6.79 26.89
C GLN A 35 -13.35 6.49 25.42
N GLU A 36 -12.07 6.33 25.09
CA GLU A 36 -11.62 5.94 23.75
C GLU A 36 -12.00 4.50 23.42
N ALA A 37 -11.91 3.56 24.38
CA ALA A 37 -12.36 2.19 24.19
C ALA A 37 -13.88 2.10 23.96
N ALA A 38 -14.67 2.92 24.66
CA ALA A 38 -16.11 3.03 24.44
C ALA A 38 -16.44 3.58 23.04
N LYS A 39 -15.81 4.69 22.63
CA LYS A 39 -15.95 5.25 21.27
C LYS A 39 -15.49 4.28 20.18
N ARG A 40 -14.45 3.49 20.43
CA ARG A 40 -13.94 2.48 19.48
C ARG A 40 -14.91 1.32 19.32
N LYS A 41 -15.68 0.98 20.36
CA LYS A 41 -16.73 -0.05 20.30
C LYS A 41 -17.93 0.40 19.44
N GLU A 42 -18.35 1.66 19.61
CA GLU A 42 -19.40 2.27 18.78
C GLU A 42 -18.95 2.39 17.32
N ASN A 43 -17.76 2.94 17.08
CA ASN A 43 -17.20 3.04 15.71
C ASN A 43 -17.01 1.68 15.04
N TRP A 44 -16.76 0.61 15.80
CA TRP A 44 -16.63 -0.74 15.25
C TRP A 44 -17.96 -1.30 14.71
N GLN A 45 -19.09 -0.94 15.33
CA GLN A 45 -20.40 -1.31 14.83
C GLN A 45 -20.69 -0.58 13.52
N THR A 46 -20.40 0.72 13.45
CA THR A 46 -20.53 1.50 12.21
C THR A 46 -19.64 0.98 11.09
N ILE A 47 -18.37 0.64 11.38
CA ILE A 47 -17.46 0.05 10.37
C ILE A 47 -17.98 -1.30 9.86
N LYS A 48 -18.53 -2.14 10.75
CA LYS A 48 -19.15 -3.40 10.35
C LYS A 48 -20.38 -3.19 9.49
N GLU A 49 -21.25 -2.26 9.85
CA GLU A 49 -22.45 -1.91 9.06
C GLU A 49 -22.06 -1.39 7.68
N MET A 50 -21.10 -0.44 7.60
CA MET A 50 -20.58 0.05 6.31
C MET A 50 -19.93 -1.08 5.48
N THR A 51 -19.28 -2.05 6.11
CA THR A 51 -18.67 -3.19 5.40
C THR A 51 -19.75 -4.15 4.89
N VAL A 52 -20.80 -4.41 5.68
CA VAL A 52 -21.94 -5.25 5.26
C VAL A 52 -22.73 -4.56 4.16
N GLU A 53 -22.96 -3.25 4.27
CA GLU A 53 -23.63 -2.44 3.26
C GLU A 53 -22.80 -2.37 1.97
N ALA A 54 -21.49 -2.17 2.06
CA ALA A 54 -20.61 -2.23 0.89
C ALA A 54 -20.60 -3.62 0.26
N LYS A 55 -20.56 -4.69 1.07
CA LYS A 55 -20.64 -6.07 0.58
C LYS A 55 -22.00 -6.37 -0.06
N GLN A 56 -23.09 -5.90 0.53
CA GLN A 56 -24.44 -6.04 -0.03
C GLN A 56 -24.65 -5.18 -1.27
N ALA A 57 -24.04 -4.00 -1.36
CA ALA A 57 -24.05 -3.16 -2.55
C ALA A 57 -23.25 -3.81 -3.69
N VAL A 58 -22.12 -4.45 -3.39
CA VAL A 58 -21.37 -5.26 -4.36
C VAL A 58 -22.18 -6.49 -4.80
N ILE A 59 -22.80 -7.20 -3.86
CA ILE A 59 -23.63 -8.38 -4.19
C ILE A 59 -24.90 -8.01 -4.95
N ARG A 60 -25.56 -6.88 -4.61
CA ARG A 60 -26.69 -6.35 -5.39
C ARG A 60 -26.24 -5.85 -6.75
N SER A 61 -25.04 -5.26 -6.84
CA SER A 61 -24.43 -4.93 -8.13
C SER A 61 -24.12 -6.19 -8.95
N ASP A 62 -23.83 -7.34 -8.33
CA ASP A 62 -23.69 -8.64 -9.01
C ASP A 62 -25.06 -9.25 -9.38
N GLY A 63 -26.14 -8.90 -8.66
CA GLY A 63 -27.48 -9.47 -8.85
C GLY A 63 -28.39 -8.70 -9.80
N ASP A 64 -28.29 -7.36 -9.84
CA ASP A 64 -29.01 -6.49 -10.79
C ASP A 64 -28.12 -6.11 -11.99
N ALA A 65 -26.86 -6.55 -12.00
CA ALA A 65 -25.99 -6.42 -13.14
C ALA A 65 -25.37 -7.79 -13.49
N GLU A 66 -26.13 -8.55 -14.27
CA GLU A 66 -25.62 -8.80 -15.63
C GLU A 66 -25.34 -7.44 -16.27
N SER A 67 -24.28 -6.75 -15.81
CA SER A 67 -23.70 -5.65 -16.54
C SER A 67 -23.19 -6.36 -17.77
N GLU A 68 -23.97 -6.33 -18.86
CA GLU A 68 -23.56 -6.80 -20.18
C GLU A 68 -22.08 -6.52 -20.29
N ALA A 69 -21.27 -7.58 -20.26
CA ALA A 69 -19.86 -7.47 -19.90
C ALA A 69 -19.20 -6.51 -20.90
N LEU A 70 -19.11 -5.23 -20.51
CA LEU A 70 -19.00 -4.14 -21.47
C LEU A 70 -17.78 -4.41 -22.33
N THR A 71 -18.01 -4.50 -23.64
CA THR A 71 -16.92 -4.72 -24.59
C THR A 71 -15.91 -3.58 -24.46
N PHE A 72 -14.66 -3.83 -24.82
CA PHE A 72 -13.59 -2.83 -24.72
C PHE A 72 -13.99 -1.48 -25.33
N GLU A 73 -14.65 -1.50 -26.49
CA GLU A 73 -15.12 -0.31 -27.18
C GLU A 73 -16.24 0.41 -26.41
N GLN A 74 -17.19 -0.32 -25.82
CA GLN A 74 -18.24 0.27 -24.96
C GLN A 74 -17.64 0.85 -23.66
N ALA A 75 -16.65 0.18 -23.06
CA ALA A 75 -15.94 0.65 -21.87
C ALA A 75 -15.04 1.87 -22.15
N MET A 76 -14.56 2.03 -23.39
CA MET A 76 -13.85 3.22 -23.86
C MET A 76 -14.83 4.37 -24.15
N ALA A 77 -15.99 4.09 -24.76
CA ALA A 77 -17.01 5.06 -25.12
C ALA A 77 -17.74 5.66 -23.90
N ASN A 78 -17.96 4.87 -22.85
CA ASN A 78 -18.64 5.31 -21.62
C ASN A 78 -17.74 6.10 -20.64
N ARG A 79 -16.53 6.48 -21.04
CA ARG A 79 -15.62 7.22 -20.14
C ARG A 79 -16.05 8.68 -19.98
N LYS A 80 -15.74 9.24 -18.81
CA LYS A 80 -16.00 10.65 -18.49
C LYS A 80 -15.42 11.57 -19.59
N PRO A 81 -16.13 12.65 -19.98
CA PRO A 81 -15.63 13.61 -20.95
C PRO A 81 -14.31 14.22 -20.42
N GLY A 82 -13.22 14.04 -21.18
CA GLY A 82 -11.86 14.40 -20.76
C GLY A 82 -10.99 13.23 -20.26
N ALA A 83 -11.46 11.99 -20.34
CA ALA A 83 -10.63 10.83 -20.04
C ALA A 83 -9.45 10.68 -21.03
N MET A 84 -8.33 10.16 -20.54
CA MET A 84 -7.13 9.93 -21.34
C MET A 84 -7.40 9.02 -22.54
N SER A 85 -6.80 9.36 -23.69
CA SER A 85 -6.83 8.50 -24.87
C SER A 85 -6.14 7.16 -24.60
N VAL A 86 -6.42 6.14 -25.40
CA VAL A 86 -5.79 4.80 -25.27
C VAL A 86 -4.26 4.91 -25.25
N GLU A 87 -3.70 5.77 -26.12
CA GLU A 87 -2.26 6.03 -26.22
C GLU A 87 -1.70 6.69 -24.96
N GLN A 88 -2.41 7.69 -24.41
CA GLN A 88 -2.02 8.34 -23.15
C GLN A 88 -2.07 7.35 -21.98
N LEU A 89 -3.05 6.44 -21.98
CA LEU A 89 -3.19 5.42 -20.96
C LEU A 89 -2.06 4.38 -21.04
N GLN A 90 -1.66 3.98 -22.24
CA GLN A 90 -0.49 3.12 -22.47
C GLN A 90 0.80 3.79 -21.97
N LEU A 91 1.00 5.08 -22.26
CA LEU A 91 2.14 5.83 -21.75
C LEU A 91 2.13 5.94 -20.22
N PHE A 92 0.97 6.19 -19.62
CA PHE A 92 0.78 6.27 -18.18
C PHE A 92 1.16 4.95 -17.49
N PHE A 93 0.59 3.82 -17.95
CA PHE A 93 0.89 2.51 -17.36
C PHE A 93 2.35 2.09 -17.61
N SER A 94 2.92 2.44 -18.75
CA SER A 94 4.36 2.23 -19.03
C SER A 94 5.24 2.99 -18.04
N ARG A 95 4.93 4.27 -17.77
CA ARG A 95 5.64 5.08 -16.77
C ARG A 95 5.46 4.50 -15.36
N ARG A 96 4.26 4.07 -15.00
CA ARG A 96 3.97 3.44 -13.71
C ARG A 96 4.74 2.15 -13.49
N LYS A 97 4.82 1.28 -14.50
CA LYS A 97 5.64 0.06 -14.48
C LYS A 97 7.12 0.40 -14.23
N ARG A 98 7.65 1.37 -14.98
CA ARG A 98 9.04 1.84 -14.82
C ARG A 98 9.32 2.42 -13.44
N ALA A 99 8.41 3.24 -12.92
CA ALA A 99 8.53 3.81 -11.58
C ALA A 99 8.54 2.71 -10.51
N ALA A 100 7.67 1.69 -10.63
CA ALA A 100 7.64 0.55 -9.72
C ALA A 100 8.93 -0.28 -9.76
N LEU A 101 9.43 -0.59 -10.96
CA LEU A 101 10.70 -1.31 -11.13
C LEU A 101 11.90 -0.51 -10.63
N PHE A 102 11.92 0.80 -10.88
CA PHE A 102 12.98 1.69 -10.39
C PHE A 102 12.97 1.77 -8.86
N ALA A 103 11.80 1.96 -8.25
CA ALA A 103 11.66 1.90 -6.79
C ALA A 103 12.13 0.53 -6.25
N GLY A 104 11.76 -0.56 -6.92
CA GLY A 104 12.22 -1.91 -6.59
C GLY A 104 13.74 -2.03 -6.60
N ALA A 105 14.38 -1.55 -7.66
CA ALA A 105 15.83 -1.53 -7.78
C ALA A 105 16.50 -0.71 -6.67
N VAL A 106 15.95 0.46 -6.31
CA VAL A 106 16.45 1.28 -5.21
C VAL A 106 16.38 0.54 -3.88
N PHE A 107 15.24 -0.10 -3.56
CA PHE A 107 15.12 -0.89 -2.32
C PHE A 107 16.08 -2.08 -2.29
N TRP A 108 16.32 -2.73 -3.43
CA TRP A 108 17.32 -3.79 -3.55
C TRP A 108 18.73 -3.28 -3.30
N VAL A 109 19.12 -2.16 -3.90
CA VAL A 109 20.46 -1.56 -3.70
C VAL A 109 20.64 -1.17 -2.22
N LEU A 110 19.66 -0.49 -1.62
CA LEU A 110 19.72 -0.11 -0.21
C LEU A 110 19.78 -1.33 0.72
N GLY A 111 19.01 -2.36 0.43
CA GLY A 111 19.03 -3.61 1.19
C GLY A 111 20.36 -4.35 1.05
N LEU A 112 20.97 -4.39 -0.14
CA LEU A 112 22.29 -4.97 -0.37
C LEU A 112 23.40 -4.20 0.36
N ILE A 113 23.34 -2.86 0.36
CA ILE A 113 24.26 -2.03 1.14
C ILE A 113 24.11 -2.31 2.64
N GLY A 114 22.87 -2.40 3.11
CA GLY A 114 22.58 -2.74 4.51
C GLY A 114 23.07 -4.14 4.91
N LEU A 115 22.97 -5.12 4.00
CA LEU A 115 23.54 -6.46 4.20
C LEU A 115 25.06 -6.44 4.22
N ALA A 116 25.70 -5.76 3.26
CA ALA A 116 27.16 -5.66 3.21
C ALA A 116 27.73 -5.00 4.46
N THR A 117 27.15 -3.87 4.89
CA THR A 117 27.55 -3.18 6.13
C THR A 117 27.25 -4.02 7.37
N GLY A 118 26.12 -4.74 7.40
CA GLY A 118 25.80 -5.68 8.48
C GLY A 118 26.80 -6.84 8.58
N CYS A 119 27.27 -7.37 7.44
CA CYS A 119 28.33 -8.40 7.40
C CYS A 119 29.67 -7.86 7.91
N ILE A 120 30.05 -6.64 7.52
CA ILE A 120 31.31 -6.01 7.94
C ILE A 120 31.31 -5.76 9.45
N ASP A 121 30.22 -5.23 9.99
CA ASP A 121 30.09 -4.89 11.42
C ASP A 121 29.73 -6.10 12.29
N GLY A 122 29.49 -7.28 11.71
CA GLY A 122 29.00 -8.48 12.41
C GLY A 122 27.62 -8.31 13.04
N SER A 123 26.85 -7.30 12.64
CA SER A 123 25.57 -6.94 13.26
C SER A 123 24.41 -7.69 12.61
N ILE A 124 24.02 -8.80 13.23
CA ILE A 124 22.87 -9.63 12.81
C ILE A 124 21.58 -8.79 12.72
N GLN A 125 21.38 -7.83 13.62
CA GLN A 125 20.18 -7.00 13.65
C GLN A 125 20.03 -6.13 12.39
N ARG A 126 21.15 -5.56 11.88
CA ARG A 126 21.14 -4.81 10.62
C ARG A 126 20.87 -5.72 9.43
N MET A 127 21.49 -6.90 9.41
CA MET A 127 21.28 -7.87 8.34
C MET A 127 19.81 -8.31 8.27
N LEU A 128 19.20 -8.63 9.42
CA LEU A 128 17.79 -8.98 9.49
C LEU A 128 16.88 -7.82 9.06
N GLN A 129 17.16 -6.60 9.49
CA GLN A 129 16.39 -5.42 9.09
C GLN A 129 16.46 -5.19 7.57
N SER A 130 17.63 -5.33 6.96
CA SER A 130 17.80 -5.21 5.50
C SER A 130 17.09 -6.31 4.74
N LEU A 131 17.18 -7.55 5.21
CA LEU A 131 16.46 -8.68 4.62
C LEU A 131 14.94 -8.46 4.68
N LEU A 132 14.44 -8.03 5.84
CA LEU A 132 13.01 -7.79 6.06
C LEU A 132 12.50 -6.63 5.19
N SER A 133 13.32 -5.59 5.00
CA SER A 133 13.00 -4.47 4.12
C SER A 133 12.87 -4.92 2.65
N ILE A 134 13.82 -5.71 2.14
CA ILE A 134 13.74 -6.27 0.79
C ILE A 134 12.53 -7.20 0.66
N ALA A 135 12.32 -8.08 1.65
CA ALA A 135 11.24 -9.06 1.65
C ALA A 135 9.85 -8.42 1.69
N ALA A 136 9.69 -7.30 2.41
CA ALA A 136 8.44 -6.56 2.45
C ALA A 136 8.19 -5.74 1.18
N ALA A 137 9.23 -5.08 0.64
CA ALA A 137 9.09 -4.19 -0.51
C ALA A 137 8.95 -4.95 -1.84
N SER A 138 9.63 -6.09 -2.00
CA SER A 138 9.70 -6.81 -3.27
C SER A 138 8.35 -7.30 -3.78
N PRO A 139 7.49 -7.97 -2.98
CA PRO A 139 6.19 -8.44 -3.45
C PRO A 139 5.27 -7.29 -3.84
N LEU A 140 5.30 -6.19 -3.08
CA LEU A 140 4.47 -5.01 -3.33
C LEU A 140 4.84 -4.33 -4.64
N LEU A 141 6.14 -4.07 -4.85
CA LEU A 141 6.64 -3.40 -6.05
C LEU A 141 6.51 -4.30 -7.29
N PHE A 142 6.70 -5.60 -7.12
CA PHE A 142 6.43 -6.59 -8.16
C PHE A 142 4.95 -6.62 -8.54
N ALA A 143 4.03 -6.65 -7.58
CA ALA A 143 2.59 -6.64 -7.84
C ALA A 143 2.15 -5.35 -8.58
N LEU A 144 2.75 -4.20 -8.24
CA LEU A 144 2.51 -2.94 -8.96
C LEU A 144 3.00 -2.99 -10.41
N ALA A 145 4.18 -3.57 -10.65
CA ALA A 145 4.71 -3.76 -11.99
C ALA A 145 3.87 -4.76 -12.80
N LEU A 146 3.45 -5.87 -12.18
CA LEU A 146 2.59 -6.89 -12.78
C LEU A 146 1.23 -6.33 -13.15
N SER A 147 0.62 -5.55 -12.25
CA SER A 147 -0.67 -4.89 -12.51
C SER A 147 -0.57 -3.94 -13.71
N ALA A 148 0.51 -3.14 -13.79
CA ALA A 148 0.74 -2.26 -14.93
C ALA A 148 0.97 -3.05 -16.22
N GLN A 149 1.72 -4.16 -16.17
CA GLN A 149 1.94 -5.04 -17.32
C GLN A 149 0.65 -5.70 -17.81
N PHE A 150 -0.20 -6.16 -16.88
CA PHE A 150 -1.51 -6.73 -17.21
C PHE A 150 -2.43 -5.71 -17.88
N ARG A 151 -2.49 -4.47 -17.35
CA ARG A 151 -3.27 -3.38 -17.98
C ARG A 151 -2.74 -3.00 -19.35
N LEU A 152 -1.42 -3.04 -19.56
CA LEU A 152 -0.83 -2.82 -20.89
C LEU A 152 -1.26 -3.91 -21.88
N TRP A 153 -1.23 -5.19 -21.46
CA TRP A 153 -1.70 -6.29 -22.30
C TRP A 153 -3.19 -6.14 -22.63
N GLN A 154 -4.05 -5.85 -21.66
CA GLN A 154 -5.49 -5.60 -21.91
C GLN A 154 -5.74 -4.47 -22.94
N LEU A 155 -4.92 -3.40 -22.88
CA LEU A 155 -4.99 -2.28 -23.83
C LEU A 155 -4.45 -2.64 -25.21
N GLU A 156 -3.45 -3.51 -25.29
CA GLU A 156 -2.87 -3.98 -26.56
C GLU A 156 -3.80 -4.96 -27.27
N THR A 157 -4.40 -5.89 -26.54
CA THR A 157 -5.33 -6.87 -27.09
C THR A 157 -6.75 -6.33 -27.25
N ARG A 158 -7.05 -5.13 -26.72
CA ARG A 158 -8.40 -4.54 -26.63
C ARG A 158 -9.41 -5.49 -26.00
N ARG A 159 -9.03 -6.12 -24.88
CA ARG A 159 -9.87 -7.07 -24.15
C ARG A 159 -9.96 -6.64 -22.70
N LEU A 160 -11.17 -6.37 -22.21
CA LEU A 160 -11.41 -5.90 -20.85
C LEU A 160 -12.34 -6.83 -20.05
N SER A 161 -13.28 -7.49 -20.71
CA SER A 161 -14.26 -8.34 -20.04
C SER A 161 -13.88 -9.83 -20.05
N GLU A 162 -14.48 -10.62 -19.17
CA GLU A 162 -14.32 -12.09 -19.17
C GLU A 162 -14.84 -12.71 -20.47
N ALA A 163 -15.91 -12.15 -21.04
CA ALA A 163 -16.44 -12.56 -22.35
C ALA A 163 -15.41 -12.35 -23.48
N GLU A 164 -14.56 -11.32 -23.38
CA GLU A 164 -13.47 -11.04 -24.31
C GLU A 164 -12.17 -11.80 -24.00
N LYS A 165 -12.17 -12.69 -22.99
CA LYS A 165 -10.94 -13.35 -22.49
C LYS A 165 -9.89 -12.34 -22.01
N GLY A 166 -10.32 -11.24 -21.41
CA GLY A 166 -9.46 -10.20 -20.83
C GLY A 166 -8.95 -10.53 -19.42
N GLY A 167 -9.14 -11.77 -18.95
CA GLY A 167 -8.82 -12.19 -17.59
C GLY A 167 -7.32 -12.45 -17.36
N PHE A 168 -6.94 -12.54 -16.09
CA PHE A 168 -5.54 -12.81 -15.72
C PHE A 168 -5.09 -14.23 -16.08
N VAL A 169 -6.02 -15.20 -16.07
CA VAL A 169 -5.75 -16.58 -16.50
C VAL A 169 -5.40 -16.63 -18.00
N ASP A 170 -6.11 -15.86 -18.82
CA ASP A 170 -5.82 -15.74 -20.25
C ASP A 170 -4.48 -15.05 -20.49
N PHE A 171 -4.16 -14.00 -19.72
CA PHE A 171 -2.86 -13.35 -19.76
C PHE A 171 -1.71 -14.33 -19.48
N GLN A 172 -1.84 -15.18 -18.45
CA GLN A 172 -0.83 -16.19 -18.11
C GLN A 172 -0.70 -17.26 -19.20
N ARG A 173 -1.82 -17.72 -19.76
CA ARG A 173 -1.83 -18.72 -20.84
C ARG A 173 -1.15 -18.19 -22.11
N GLU A 174 -1.41 -16.94 -22.47
CA GLU A 174 -0.88 -16.32 -23.69
C GLU A 174 0.55 -15.79 -23.52
N ASN A 175 1.01 -15.57 -22.28
CA ASN A 175 2.35 -15.09 -21.98
C ASN A 175 3.09 -16.05 -21.04
N PRO A 176 3.68 -17.16 -21.52
CA PRO A 176 4.46 -18.06 -20.68
C PRO A 176 5.62 -17.34 -19.97
N ASP A 177 6.22 -16.32 -20.61
CA ASP A 177 7.30 -15.49 -20.06
C ASP A 177 6.80 -14.26 -19.27
N TRP A 178 5.58 -14.29 -18.75
CA TRP A 178 4.96 -13.13 -18.08
C TRP A 178 5.78 -12.58 -16.91
N LEU A 179 6.49 -13.44 -16.17
CA LEU A 179 7.40 -13.04 -15.09
C LEU A 179 8.55 -12.17 -15.61
N ILE A 180 9.22 -12.65 -16.66
CA ILE A 180 10.35 -11.97 -17.29
C ILE A 180 9.85 -10.67 -17.96
N LYS A 181 8.69 -10.70 -18.63
CA LYS A 181 8.08 -9.51 -19.22
C LYS A 181 7.70 -8.46 -18.17
N THR A 182 7.26 -8.86 -16.98
CA THR A 182 6.95 -7.95 -15.87
C THR A 182 8.21 -7.26 -15.36
N LEU A 183 9.30 -7.99 -15.21
CA LEU A 183 10.59 -7.48 -14.74
C LEU A 183 11.35 -6.71 -15.82
N ASN A 184 11.08 -6.97 -17.10
CA ASN A 184 11.72 -6.26 -18.20
C ASN A 184 11.17 -4.83 -18.30
N PRO A 185 12.04 -3.80 -18.19
CA PRO A 185 11.63 -2.40 -18.33
C PRO A 185 11.28 -1.98 -19.78
N ALA A 186 11.47 -2.87 -20.78
CA ALA A 186 11.33 -2.57 -22.22
C ALA A 186 10.05 -1.80 -22.53
N TYR A 187 10.11 -0.52 -22.93
CA TYR A 187 10.55 0.06 -24.21
C TYR A 187 9.52 -0.23 -25.30
N GLY A 188 8.74 0.82 -25.59
CA GLY A 188 7.71 0.79 -26.61
C GLY A 188 8.25 0.27 -27.93
N LYS A 189 7.36 -0.39 -28.67
CA LYS A 189 7.46 -0.71 -30.10
C LYS A 189 8.90 -0.64 -30.61
N SER A 190 9.64 -1.75 -30.50
CA SER A 190 10.79 -1.96 -31.36
C SER A 190 10.34 -1.66 -32.79
N LYS A 191 11.07 -0.76 -33.45
CA LYS A 191 10.86 -0.30 -34.82
C LYS A 191 10.69 -1.49 -35.78
N GLY A 192 9.46 -1.96 -35.97
CA GLY A 192 9.19 -3.16 -36.75
C GLY A 192 7.73 -3.39 -37.18
N ALA A 193 6.76 -2.65 -36.63
CA ALA A 193 5.42 -2.61 -37.21
C ALA A 193 5.44 -1.60 -38.37
N ARG A 194 5.66 -2.12 -39.58
CA ARG A 194 5.32 -1.39 -40.81
C ARG A 194 3.81 -1.12 -40.79
N LEU A 195 3.49 0.04 -41.36
CA LEU A 195 2.17 0.54 -41.76
C LEU A 195 1.19 -0.57 -42.14
#